data_AF-A0A6H5HB33-F1
#
_entry.id   AF-A0A6H5HB33-F1
#
_cell.length_a   1.000
_cell.length_b   1.000
_cell.length_c   1.000
_cell.angle_alpha   90.00
_cell.angle_beta   90.00
_cell.angle_gamma   90.00
#
_symmetry.space_group_name_H-M   'P 1'
#
loop_
_entity.id
_entity.type
_entity.pdbx_description
1 polymer ?
#
loop_
_entity_poly.entity_id
_entity_poly.type
_entity_poly.pdbx_seq_one_letter_code
_entity_poly.pdbx_strand_id
1 'polypeptide(L)' 'MATPPDSPVEDAVFDIEPCRLPKAPLVALEDLCRQTKFTRQEIRVMYRGFKQ' A
#
# COMPACT_ATOMS: atom_id res chain seq x y z
N MET A 1 5.13 40.20 5.32
CA MET A 1 4.87 39.04 4.45
C MET A 1 5.31 37.81 5.21
N ALA A 2 4.38 36.97 5.68
CA ALA A 2 4.72 35.72 6.36
C ALA A 2 5.03 34.67 5.30
N THR A 3 6.29 34.29 5.15
CA THR A 3 6.69 33.11 4.37
C THR A 3 6.16 31.86 5.08
N PRO A 4 5.46 30.95 4.37
CA PRO A 4 5.00 29.71 5.00
C PRO A 4 6.21 28.92 5.52
N PRO A 5 6.08 28.22 6.66
CA PRO A 5 7.16 27.34 7.13
C PRO A 5 7.42 26.30 6.05
N ASP A 6 8.70 26.14 5.71
CA ASP A 6 9.18 25.12 4.79
C ASP A 6 8.65 23.77 5.28
N SER A 7 7.67 23.23 4.57
CA SER A 7 7.12 21.92 4.92
C SER A 7 8.23 20.92 4.65
N PRO A 8 8.65 20.09 5.63
CA PRO A 8 9.67 19.10 5.38
C PRO A 8 9.08 18.10 4.41
N VAL A 9 9.38 18.28 3.12
CA VAL A 9 9.31 17.23 2.13
C VAL A 9 10.49 16.32 2.41
N GLU A 10 10.41 15.60 3.52
CA GLU A 10 11.19 14.38 3.62
C GLU A 10 10.58 13.48 2.56
N ASP A 11 11.30 13.32 1.44
CA ASP A 11 11.23 12.15 0.60
C ASP A 11 11.50 10.95 1.52
N ALA A 12 10.49 10.57 2.28
CA ALA A 12 10.43 9.31 2.99
C ALA A 12 10.30 8.27 1.89
N VAL A 13 11.44 7.96 1.28
CA VAL A 13 11.67 6.68 0.63
C VAL A 13 11.39 5.68 1.74
N PHE A 14 10.17 5.15 1.77
CA PHE A 14 9.82 4.05 2.63
C PHE A 14 10.70 2.90 2.17
N ASP A 15 11.87 2.76 2.80
CA ASP A 15 12.71 1.58 2.67
C ASP A 15 11.89 0.45 3.30
N ILE A 16 11.17 -0.28 2.44
CA ILE A 16 10.41 -1.45 2.83
C ILE A 16 11.46 -2.51 3.15
N GLU A 17 11.98 -2.46 4.37
CA GLU A 17 12.82 -3.49 4.96
C GLU A 17 12.23 -4.86 4.59
N PRO A 18 12.99 -5.77 3.97
CA PRO A 18 12.48 -7.05 3.54
C PRO A 18 11.97 -7.82 4.76
N CYS A 19 10.65 -7.77 4.91
CA CYS A 19 9.94 -8.26 6.06
C CYS A 19 10.15 -9.77 6.18
N ARG A 20 11.07 -10.19 7.06
CA ARG A 20 11.32 -11.61 7.39
C ARG A 20 10.20 -12.23 8.23
N LEU A 21 8.99 -11.68 8.15
CA LEU A 21 7.83 -12.26 8.81
C LEU A 21 7.47 -13.58 8.10
N PRO A 22 6.96 -14.57 8.86
CA PRO A 22 6.42 -15.78 8.25
C PRO A 22 5.47 -15.39 7.14
N LYS A 23 5.65 -16.01 5.96
CA LYS A 23 4.86 -15.71 4.76
C LYS A 23 3.38 -15.74 5.15
N ALA A 24 2.76 -14.56 5.17
CA ALA A 24 1.35 -14.46 5.52
C ALA A 24 0.58 -15.41 4.61
N PRO A 25 -0.41 -16.15 5.15
CA PRO A 25 -1.21 -17.04 4.34
C PRO A 25 -1.77 -16.25 3.16
N LEU A 26 -1.67 -16.82 1.96
CA LEU A 26 -2.21 -16.20 0.76
C LEU A 26 -3.73 -16.08 0.95
N VAL A 27 -4.21 -14.87 1.22
CA VAL A 27 -5.65 -14.60 1.34
C VAL A 27 -6.26 -14.65 -0.06
N ALA A 28 -7.31 -15.45 -0.22
CA ALA A 28 -7.99 -15.56 -1.49
C ALA A 28 -8.67 -14.23 -1.86
N LEU A 29 -8.72 -13.90 -3.16
CA LEU A 29 -9.33 -12.66 -3.62
C LEU A 29 -10.81 -12.57 -3.25
N GLU A 30 -11.52 -13.70 -3.20
CA GLU A 30 -12.94 -13.72 -2.82
C GLU A 30 -13.14 -13.29 -1.37
N ASP A 31 -12.24 -13.69 -0.46
CA ASP A 31 -12.28 -13.28 0.93
C ASP A 31 -11.98 -11.80 1.09
N LEU A 32 -11.03 -11.27 0.30
CA LEU A 32 -10.71 -9.85 0.32
C LEU A 32 -11.87 -8.99 -0.20
N CYS A 33 -12.57 -9.46 -1.23
CA CYS A 33 -13.81 -8.81 -1.70
C CYS A 33 -14.89 -8.80 -0.62
N ARG A 34 -15.03 -9.87 0.17
CA ARG A 34 -16.01 -9.97 1.27
C ARG A 34 -15.68 -9.06 2.45
N GLN A 35 -14.40 -8.98 2.80
CA GLN A 35 -13.91 -8.21 3.95
C GLN A 35 -13.81 -6.72 3.66
N THR A 36 -13.78 -6.33 2.39
CA THR A 36 -13.68 -4.93 1.95
C THR A 36 -14.92 -4.53 1.16
N LYS A 37 -14.94 -3.29 0.67
CA LYS A 37 -15.95 -2.82 -0.29
C LYS A 37 -15.44 -2.83 -1.72
N PHE A 38 -14.26 -3.41 -1.94
CA PHE A 38 -13.64 -3.45 -3.24
C PHE A 38 -14.05 -4.69 -4.03
N THR A 39 -14.23 -4.48 -5.32
CA THR A 39 -14.36 -5.54 -6.30
C THR A 39 -13.00 -6.17 -6.59
N ARG A 40 -13.05 -7.36 -7.20
CA ARG A 40 -11.85 -8.08 -7.65
C ARG A 40 -10.99 -7.25 -8.61
N GLN A 41 -11.61 -6.41 -9.43
CA GLN A 41 -10.92 -5.56 -10.39
C GLN A 41 -10.20 -4.40 -9.69
N GLU A 42 -10.86 -3.73 -8.76
CA GLU A 42 -10.26 -2.63 -7.98
C GLU A 42 -9.06 -3.12 -7.16
N ILE A 43 -9.19 -4.28 -6.50
CA ILE A 43 -8.08 -4.91 -5.77
C ILE A 43 -6.88 -5.17 -6.70
N ARG A 44 -7.12 -5.70 -7.92
CA ARG A 44 -6.05 -5.96 -8.89
C ARG A 44 -5.39 -4.69 -9.39
N VAL A 45 -6.16 -3.62 -9.61
CA VAL A 45 -5.62 -2.30 -9.99
C VAL A 45 -4.74 -1.74 -8.87
N MET A 46 -5.23 -1.80 -7.62
CA MET A 46 -4.50 -1.36 -6.44
C MET A 46 -3.18 -2.11 -6.27
N TYR A 47 -3.19 -3.44 -6.38
CA TYR A 47 -1.97 -4.26 -6.25
C TYR A 47 -1.03 -4.20 -7.46
N ARG A 48 -1.52 -3.81 -8.65
CA ARG A 48 -0.65 -3.62 -9.84
C ARG A 48 0.36 -2.50 -9.63
N GLY A 49 0.00 -1.43 -8.92
CA GLY A 49 0.92 -0.33 -8.61
C GLY A 49 1.99 -0.70 -7.58
N PHE A 50 1.82 -1.81 -6.86
CA PHE A 50 2.70 -2.25 -5.78
C PHE A 50 3.70 -3.34 -6.21
N LYS A 51 3.42 -4.06 -7.30
CA LYS A 51 4.39 -4.98 -7.91
C LYS A 51 5.13 -4.27 -9.04
N GLN A 52 6.26 -3.64 -8.72
CA GLN A 52 7.37 -3.48 -9.67
C GLN A 52 8.37 -4.62 -9.47
#